data_AF-A0A183EDR4-F1
#
_entry.id   AF-A0A183EDR4-F1
#
_cell.length_a   1.000
_cell.length_b   1.000
_cell.length_c   1.000
_cell.angle_alpha   90.00
_cell.angle_beta   90.00
_cell.angle_gamma   90.00
#
_symmetry.space_group_name_H-M   'P 1'
#
loop_
_entity.id
_entity.type
_entity.pdbx_description
1 polymer ?
#
loop_
_entity_poly.entity_id
_entity_poly.type
_entity_poly.pdbx_seq_one_letter_code
_entity_poly.pdbx_strand_id
1 'polypeptide(L)'
;LLVIDLDEDTGVWQFTYTKIADPVIPKCNIFSLEEDSRDCSFNETGKNISNRENYIDEMMKYWSTRSEILKFPNFSKEYALSMYWSSLTLTTKGQQVVDTLIGLLVFAVIVGSVGSVVSTMNRNQTEFQDTLDGIKFYMNYRQVDSDIQKRVLNCCEYIHDQGMSKDEKILLEGLPKRLHGQLAVHLHMATLQHVELLQVLTSALSILK
;
A
#
# COMPACT_ATOMS: atom_id res chain seq x y z
N LEU A 1 0.96 28.80 -23.12
CA LEU A 1 0.65 27.89 -24.26
C LEU A 1 1.78 26.87 -24.31
N LEU A 2 1.52 25.57 -24.13
CA LEU A 2 2.53 24.56 -24.45
C LEU A 2 2.50 24.40 -25.97
N VAL A 3 3.37 25.15 -26.67
CA VAL A 3 3.56 24.99 -28.11
C VAL A 3 4.47 23.78 -28.28
N ILE A 4 3.95 22.67 -28.78
CA ILE A 4 4.77 21.58 -29.30
C ILE A 4 5.26 22.09 -30.65
N ASP A 5 6.57 22.22 -30.81
CA ASP A 5 7.18 22.57 -32.08
C ASP A 5 6.87 21.42 -33.07
N LEU A 6 6.09 21.71 -34.11
CA LEU A 6 5.65 20.74 -35.11
C LEU A 6 6.59 20.70 -36.33
N ASP A 7 7.65 21.50 -36.33
CA ASP A 7 8.58 21.60 -37.45
C ASP A 7 9.85 20.77 -37.19
N GLU A 8 9.75 19.44 -37.34
CA GLU A 8 10.87 18.60 -37.82
C GLU A 8 10.47 17.11 -37.96
N ASP A 9 10.55 16.64 -39.20
CA ASP A 9 10.55 15.25 -39.69
C ASP A 9 9.50 14.28 -39.14
N THR A 10 8.52 13.98 -40.01
CA THR A 10 7.51 12.92 -39.86
C THR A 10 8.08 11.49 -39.85
N GLY A 11 9.39 11.32 -40.09
CA GLY A 11 10.08 10.03 -40.12
C GLY A 11 10.80 9.62 -38.83
N VAL A 12 10.89 10.51 -37.83
CA VAL A 12 11.61 10.27 -36.58
C VAL A 12 10.63 10.22 -35.41
N TRP A 13 10.68 9.14 -34.62
CA TRP A 13 9.82 8.86 -33.46
C TRP A 13 9.34 10.11 -32.72
N GLN A 14 8.05 10.13 -32.41
CA GLN A 14 7.29 11.31 -31.98
C GLN A 14 7.78 12.01 -30.69
N PHE A 15 8.69 11.42 -29.91
CA PHE A 15 9.17 12.02 -28.66
C PHE A 15 10.68 11.79 -28.46
N THR A 16 11.47 12.80 -28.82
CA THR A 16 12.89 12.92 -28.44
C THR A 16 13.04 14.10 -27.46
N TYR A 17 14.00 14.06 -26.53
CA TYR A 17 14.16 15.14 -25.53
C TYR A 17 14.43 16.51 -26.18
N THR A 18 15.01 16.55 -27.38
CA THR A 18 15.20 17.75 -28.19
C THR A 18 13.90 18.34 -28.73
N LYS A 19 12.86 17.51 -28.90
CA LYS A 19 11.51 17.90 -29.32
C LYS A 19 10.61 18.32 -28.14
N ILE A 20 11.11 18.24 -26.90
CA ILE A 20 10.40 18.80 -25.73
C ILE A 20 10.57 20.32 -25.77
N ALA A 21 9.53 20.98 -26.26
CA ALA A 21 9.48 22.42 -26.40
C ALA A 21 9.61 23.11 -25.04
N ASP A 22 10.44 24.15 -25.02
CA ASP A 22 10.58 25.00 -23.85
C ASP A 22 9.31 25.85 -23.68
N PRO A 23 8.76 25.96 -22.46
CA PRO A 23 7.54 26.72 -22.25
C PRO A 23 7.77 28.19 -22.56
N VAL A 24 6.85 28.73 -23.36
CA VAL A 24 6.79 30.14 -23.72
C VAL A 24 5.84 30.82 -22.74
N ILE A 25 6.37 31.73 -21.94
CA ILE A 25 5.61 32.50 -20.95
C ILE A 25 5.53 33.97 -21.35
N PRO A 26 4.39 34.64 -21.12
CA PRO A 26 4.30 36.07 -21.34
C PRO A 26 5.16 36.83 -20.32
N LYS A 27 5.80 37.92 -20.75
CA LYS A 27 6.56 38.81 -19.86
C LYS A 27 5.68 39.72 -19.00
N CYS A 28 4.42 39.84 -19.40
CA CYS A 28 3.45 40.68 -18.72
C CYS A 28 2.84 39.95 -17.52
N ASN A 29 2.50 40.71 -16.47
CA ASN A 29 1.90 40.17 -15.26
C ASN A 29 0.47 39.70 -15.53
N ILE A 30 0.24 38.39 -15.47
CA ILE A 30 -1.11 37.81 -15.62
C ILE A 30 -1.96 37.97 -14.35
N PHE A 31 -1.32 38.19 -13.19
CA PHE A 31 -1.95 38.15 -11.86
C PHE A 31 -2.14 39.53 -11.20
N SER A 32 -1.49 40.57 -11.71
CA SER A 32 -1.62 41.92 -11.17
C SER A 32 -2.91 42.55 -11.70
N LEU A 33 -3.92 42.70 -10.85
CA LEU A 33 -5.10 43.55 -11.08
C LEU A 33 -4.74 45.05 -11.01
N GLU A 34 -3.52 45.43 -11.42
CA GLU A 34 -3.17 46.83 -11.62
C GLU A 34 -3.60 47.22 -13.03
N GLU A 35 -4.43 48.25 -13.14
CA GLU A 35 -5.12 48.70 -14.36
C GLU A 35 -4.20 49.16 -15.50
N ASP A 36 -2.88 49.07 -15.33
CA ASP A 36 -1.88 49.60 -16.26
C ASP A 36 -1.29 48.57 -17.24
N SER A 37 -1.59 47.26 -17.11
CA SER A 37 -1.12 46.26 -18.08
C SER A 37 -2.15 45.92 -19.14
N ARG A 38 -2.52 46.91 -19.99
CA ARG A 38 -3.26 46.67 -21.26
C ARG A 38 -2.46 45.89 -22.31
N ASP A 39 -1.25 45.43 -21.97
CA ASP A 39 -0.29 44.86 -22.90
C ASP A 39 -0.20 43.32 -22.83
N CYS A 40 -1.10 42.68 -22.07
CA CYS A 40 -1.14 41.22 -21.84
C CYS A 40 -2.40 40.52 -22.36
N SER A 41 -3.12 41.14 -23.29
CA SER A 41 -4.31 40.54 -23.89
C SER A 41 -4.37 40.82 -25.39
N PHE A 42 -4.53 39.77 -26.17
CA PHE A 42 -4.80 39.91 -27.59
C PHE A 42 -6.25 40.34 -27.78
N ASN A 43 -6.48 41.41 -28.54
CA ASN A 43 -7.83 41.91 -28.75
C ASN A 43 -8.59 41.01 -29.73
N GLU A 44 -9.50 40.21 -29.19
CA GLU A 44 -10.38 39.32 -29.95
C GLU A 44 -11.80 39.89 -30.12
N THR A 45 -12.03 41.15 -29.74
CA THR A 45 -13.36 41.79 -29.80
C THR A 45 -13.87 41.82 -31.25
N GLY A 46 -15.00 41.18 -31.51
CA GLY A 46 -15.59 41.08 -32.85
C GLY A 46 -15.10 39.90 -33.70
N LYS A 47 -14.16 39.08 -33.20
CA LYS A 47 -13.77 37.81 -33.83
C LYS A 47 -14.61 36.66 -33.27
N ASN A 48 -15.00 35.70 -34.12
CA ASN A 48 -15.72 34.51 -33.68
C ASN A 48 -14.72 33.47 -33.12
N ILE A 49 -14.99 33.00 -31.89
CA ILE A 49 -14.14 32.03 -31.18
C ILE A 49 -14.10 30.68 -31.93
N SER A 50 -15.17 30.31 -32.64
CA SER A 50 -15.22 29.06 -33.40
C SER A 50 -14.20 29.00 -34.55
N ASN A 51 -13.77 30.16 -35.06
CA ASN A 51 -12.84 30.27 -36.19
C ASN A 51 -11.42 30.62 -35.73
N ARG A 52 -11.04 30.25 -34.50
CA ARG A 52 -9.76 30.65 -33.88
C ARG A 52 -8.52 30.18 -34.63
N GLU A 53 -8.62 29.04 -35.32
CA GLU A 53 -7.54 28.52 -36.16
C GLU A 53 -7.17 29.50 -37.29
N ASN A 54 -8.13 30.24 -37.84
CA ASN A 54 -7.92 31.13 -38.98
C ASN A 54 -7.07 32.38 -38.64
N TYR A 55 -6.96 32.74 -37.37
CA TYR A 55 -6.17 33.89 -36.91
C TYR A 55 -5.10 33.50 -35.89
N ILE A 56 -4.74 32.21 -35.84
CA ILE A 56 -3.71 31.72 -34.92
C ILE A 56 -2.34 32.31 -35.23
N ASP A 57 -2.01 32.51 -36.52
CA ASP A 57 -0.75 33.10 -36.96
C ASP A 57 -0.64 34.58 -36.54
N GLU A 58 -1.75 35.32 -36.65
CA GLU A 58 -1.84 36.72 -36.21
C GLU A 58 -1.62 36.81 -34.69
N MET A 59 -2.24 35.91 -33.94
CA MET A 59 -2.08 35.81 -32.49
C MET A 59 -0.64 35.42 -32.12
N MET A 60 -0.04 34.42 -32.78
CA MET A 60 1.35 34.00 -32.55
C MET A 60 2.33 35.14 -32.84
N LYS A 61 2.07 35.93 -33.89
CA LYS A 61 2.85 37.13 -34.21
C LYS A 61 2.72 38.23 -33.16
N TYR A 62 1.53 38.42 -32.59
CA TYR A 62 1.31 39.37 -31.50
C TYR A 62 2.10 38.99 -30.23
N TRP A 63 2.17 37.69 -29.92
CA TRP A 63 2.83 37.17 -28.73
C TRP A 63 4.34 36.93 -28.86
N SER A 64 4.88 36.83 -30.08
CA SER A 64 6.30 36.55 -30.31
C SER A 64 7.24 37.59 -29.68
N THR A 65 6.84 38.86 -29.64
CA THR A 65 7.63 39.96 -29.05
C THR A 65 7.39 40.12 -27.55
N ARG A 66 6.27 39.58 -27.04
CA ARG A 66 5.78 39.76 -25.66
C ARG A 66 5.99 38.55 -24.76
N SER A 67 6.64 37.52 -25.28
CA SER A 67 6.91 36.28 -24.55
C SER A 67 8.41 36.04 -24.38
N GLU A 68 8.72 35.20 -23.41
CA GLU A 68 10.05 34.70 -23.12
C GLU A 68 10.02 33.18 -23.07
N ILE A 69 11.07 32.57 -23.59
CA ILE A 69 11.24 31.12 -23.61
C ILE A 69 12.02 30.73 -22.35
N LEU A 70 11.37 29.99 -21.46
CA LEU A 70 12.05 29.40 -20.30
C LEU A 70 12.79 28.14 -20.74
N LYS A 71 14.10 28.26 -20.94
CA LYS A 71 14.95 27.13 -21.33
C LYS A 71 15.10 26.17 -20.17
N PHE A 72 14.53 24.97 -20.30
CA PHE A 72 14.82 23.90 -19.36
C PHE A 72 16.19 23.28 -19.65
N PRO A 73 16.97 22.91 -18.61
CA PRO A 73 18.22 22.21 -18.83
C PRO A 73 17.98 20.83 -19.43
N ASN A 74 18.92 20.35 -20.25
CA ASN A 74 18.81 19.05 -20.92
C ASN A 74 18.55 17.90 -19.94
N PHE A 75 19.15 17.95 -18.75
CA PHE A 75 18.92 16.97 -17.69
C PHE A 75 17.43 16.82 -17.33
N SER A 76 16.70 17.93 -17.17
CA SER A 76 15.26 17.87 -16.85
C SER A 76 14.45 17.28 -18.00
N LYS A 77 14.85 17.57 -19.26
CA LYS A 77 14.21 17.04 -20.47
C LYS A 77 14.44 15.52 -20.60
N GLU A 78 15.66 15.05 -20.37
CA GLU A 78 16.02 13.63 -20.36
C GLU A 78 15.35 12.86 -19.21
N TYR A 79 15.26 13.46 -18.03
CA TYR A 79 14.56 12.88 -16.88
C TYR A 79 13.05 12.75 -17.13
N ALA A 80 12.42 13.79 -17.67
CA ALA A 80 11.00 13.76 -18.06
C ALA A 80 10.74 12.68 -19.12
N LEU A 81 11.63 12.53 -20.10
CA LEU A 81 11.56 11.47 -21.10
C LEU A 81 11.67 10.08 -20.46
N SER A 82 12.57 9.91 -19.48
CA SER A 82 12.75 8.65 -18.75
C SER A 82 11.50 8.27 -17.94
N MET A 83 10.86 9.24 -17.28
CA MET A 83 9.60 9.02 -16.57
C MET A 83 8.45 8.69 -17.53
N TYR A 84 8.38 9.33 -18.69
CA TYR A 84 7.40 9.03 -19.73
C TYR A 84 7.49 7.57 -20.18
N TRP A 85 8.69 7.10 -20.54
CA TRP A 85 8.89 5.71 -20.95
C TRP A 85 8.59 4.73 -19.81
N SER A 86 8.96 5.07 -18.57
CA SER A 86 8.64 4.25 -17.39
C SER A 86 7.13 4.12 -17.18
N SER A 87 6.40 5.23 -17.28
CA SER A 87 4.93 5.27 -17.17
C SER A 87 4.26 4.50 -18.31
N LEU A 88 4.79 4.58 -19.52
CA LEU A 88 4.28 3.85 -20.68
C LEU A 88 4.42 2.33 -20.52
N THR A 89 5.57 1.87 -20.00
CA THR A 89 5.79 0.46 -19.64
C THR A 89 4.87 0.03 -18.50
N LEU A 90 4.73 0.85 -17.45
CA LEU A 90 3.86 0.58 -16.31
C LEU A 90 2.37 0.50 -16.70
N THR A 91 1.91 1.38 -17.57
CA THR A 91 0.50 1.45 -18.02
C THR A 91 0.19 0.50 -19.18
N THR A 92 1.11 -0.40 -19.54
CA THR A 92 0.96 -1.38 -20.63
C THR A 92 0.63 -0.76 -21.99
N LYS A 93 0.99 0.51 -22.18
CA LYS A 93 0.88 1.21 -23.47
C LYS A 93 2.22 1.25 -24.23
N GLY A 94 3.24 0.57 -23.72
CA GLY A 94 4.59 0.52 -24.27
C GLY A 94 4.61 -0.20 -25.63
N GLN A 95 5.17 0.47 -26.64
CA GLN A 95 5.33 -0.09 -27.99
C GLN A 95 6.33 -1.26 -28.04
N GLN A 96 7.16 -1.42 -26.99
CA GLN A 96 8.06 -2.55 -26.83
C GLN A 96 7.37 -3.69 -26.05
N VAL A 97 6.99 -4.73 -26.79
CA VAL A 97 6.29 -5.91 -26.26
C VAL A 97 7.11 -6.63 -25.18
N VAL A 98 8.45 -6.59 -25.28
CA VAL A 98 9.34 -7.25 -24.32
C VAL A 98 9.31 -6.57 -22.95
N ASP A 99 9.41 -5.24 -22.92
CA ASP A 99 9.42 -4.48 -21.66
C ASP A 99 8.06 -4.53 -20.95
N THR A 100 6.98 -4.53 -21.72
CA THR A 100 5.61 -4.68 -21.18
C THR A 100 5.36 -6.07 -20.60
N LEU A 101 5.92 -7.13 -21.20
CA LEU A 101 5.87 -8.49 -20.64
C LEU A 101 6.69 -8.58 -19.33
N ILE A 102 7.88 -8.00 -19.28
CA ILE A 102 8.71 -7.97 -18.06
C ILE A 102 7.99 -7.20 -16.95
N GLY A 103 7.41 -6.04 -17.27
CA GLY A 103 6.62 -5.25 -16.33
C GLY A 103 5.41 -6.01 -15.77
N LEU A 104 4.68 -6.72 -16.64
CA LEU A 104 3.53 -7.55 -16.24
C LEU A 104 3.95 -8.71 -15.33
N LEU A 105 5.07 -9.38 -15.63
CA LEU A 105 5.60 -10.47 -14.80
C LEU A 105 6.00 -9.97 -13.41
N VAL A 106 6.72 -8.84 -13.33
CA VAL A 106 7.11 -8.24 -12.04
C VAL A 106 5.87 -7.82 -11.25
N PHE A 107 4.89 -7.19 -11.91
CA PHE A 107 3.64 -6.79 -11.26
C PHE A 107 2.87 -8.00 -10.72
N ALA A 108 2.76 -9.08 -11.49
CA ALA A 108 2.11 -10.31 -11.06
C ALA A 108 2.81 -10.93 -9.84
N VAL A 109 4.15 -10.95 -9.82
CA VAL A 109 4.93 -11.44 -8.66
C VAL A 109 4.70 -10.59 -7.43
N ILE A 110 4.70 -9.26 -7.57
CA ILE A 110 4.45 -8.33 -6.45
C ILE A 110 3.06 -8.57 -5.86
N VAL A 111 2.01 -8.58 -6.70
CA VAL A 111 0.63 -8.81 -6.23
C VAL A 111 0.49 -10.20 -5.60
N GLY A 112 1.12 -11.23 -6.19
CA GLY A 112 1.14 -12.57 -5.61
C GLY A 112 1.82 -12.63 -4.25
N SER A 113 2.95 -11.92 -4.09
CA SER A 113 3.68 -11.85 -2.81
C SER A 113 2.87 -11.14 -1.73
N VAL A 114 2.20 -10.03 -2.06
CA VAL A 114 1.33 -9.30 -1.13
C VAL A 114 0.12 -10.17 -0.76
N GLY A 115 -0.50 -10.84 -1.73
CA GLY A 115 -1.60 -11.77 -1.48
C GLY A 115 -1.21 -12.93 -0.56
N SER A 116 0.00 -13.47 -0.74
CA SER A 116 0.55 -14.52 0.13
C SER A 116 0.79 -14.02 1.56
N VAL A 117 1.34 -12.82 1.72
CA VAL A 117 1.53 -12.19 3.05
C VAL A 117 0.19 -11.95 3.74
N VAL A 118 -0.80 -11.43 3.03
CA VAL A 118 -2.16 -11.21 3.56
C VAL A 118 -2.81 -12.54 3.96
N SER A 119 -2.72 -13.56 3.11
CA SER A 119 -3.20 -14.91 3.41
C SER A 119 -2.51 -15.50 4.63
N THR A 120 -1.19 -15.32 4.75
CA THR A 120 -0.40 -15.83 5.88
C THR A 120 -0.74 -15.12 7.19
N MET A 121 -0.94 -13.80 7.14
CA MET A 121 -1.33 -12.99 8.29
C MET A 121 -2.73 -13.36 8.79
N ASN A 122 -3.66 -13.61 7.87
CA ASN A 122 -5.02 -13.99 8.21
C ASN A 122 -5.18 -15.49 8.51
N ARG A 123 -4.16 -16.32 8.25
CA ARG A 123 -4.23 -17.79 8.37
C ARG A 123 -4.66 -18.24 9.76
N ASN A 124 -4.12 -17.63 10.81
CA ASN A 124 -4.44 -18.01 12.20
C ASN A 124 -5.91 -17.74 12.53
N GLN A 125 -6.46 -16.64 12.02
CA GLN A 125 -7.86 -16.28 12.24
C GLN A 125 -8.79 -17.15 11.39
N THR A 126 -8.43 -17.43 10.14
CA THR A 126 -9.18 -18.33 9.26
C THR A 126 -9.23 -19.76 9.81
N GLU A 127 -8.11 -20.31 10.28
CA GLU A 127 -8.05 -21.67 10.85
C GLU A 127 -8.93 -21.78 12.12
N PHE A 128 -8.96 -20.74 12.94
CA PHE A 128 -9.84 -20.69 14.11
C PHE A 128 -11.31 -20.63 13.71
N GLN A 129 -11.66 -19.80 12.73
CA GLN A 129 -13.03 -19.72 12.20
C GLN A 129 -13.49 -21.05 11.60
N ASP A 130 -12.66 -21.71 10.79
CA ASP A 130 -12.96 -23.03 10.21
C ASP A 130 -13.24 -24.07 11.30
N THR A 131 -12.45 -24.05 12.39
CA THR A 131 -12.64 -24.95 13.53
C THR A 131 -13.95 -24.64 14.27
N LEU A 132 -14.24 -23.36 14.52
CA LEU A 132 -15.49 -22.93 15.15
C LEU A 132 -16.70 -23.33 14.32
N ASP A 133 -16.64 -23.22 13.01
CA ASP A 133 -17.74 -23.57 12.12
C ASP A 133 -17.98 -25.09 12.08
N GLY A 134 -16.92 -25.90 12.16
CA GLY A 134 -17.04 -27.35 12.37
C GLY A 134 -17.75 -27.70 13.69
N ILE A 135 -17.41 -27.00 14.77
CA ILE A 135 -18.05 -27.20 16.09
C ILE A 135 -19.54 -26.78 16.04
N LYS A 136 -19.86 -25.63 15.44
CA LYS A 136 -21.24 -25.17 15.23
C LYS A 136 -22.05 -26.19 14.43
N PHE A 137 -21.49 -26.69 13.35
CA PHE A 137 -22.15 -27.70 12.51
C PHE A 137 -22.45 -28.98 13.30
N TYR A 138 -21.48 -29.47 14.09
CA TYR A 138 -21.66 -30.65 14.92
C TYR A 138 -22.76 -30.47 15.99
N MET A 139 -22.78 -29.32 16.67
CA MET A 139 -23.81 -29.01 17.67
C MET A 139 -25.21 -28.92 17.07
N ASN A 140 -25.33 -28.33 15.88
CA ASN A 140 -26.59 -28.25 15.17
C ASN A 140 -27.08 -29.63 14.72
N TYR A 141 -26.18 -30.47 14.20
CA TYR A 141 -26.49 -31.86 13.81
C TYR A 141 -27.01 -32.70 14.98
N ARG A 142 -26.46 -32.49 16.19
CA ARG A 142 -26.88 -33.18 17.41
C ARG A 142 -28.08 -32.53 18.12
N GLN A 143 -28.62 -31.44 17.59
CA GLN A 143 -29.69 -30.65 18.20
C GLN A 143 -29.41 -30.29 19.67
N VAL A 144 -28.20 -29.81 19.94
CA VAL A 144 -27.82 -29.29 21.26
C VAL A 144 -28.63 -28.03 21.56
N ASP A 145 -29.10 -27.87 22.80
CA ASP A 145 -29.84 -26.69 23.24
C ASP A 145 -29.06 -25.38 22.99
N SER A 146 -29.76 -24.33 22.56
CA SER A 146 -29.16 -23.04 22.18
C SER A 146 -28.36 -22.36 23.31
N ASP A 147 -28.73 -22.58 24.58
CA ASP A 147 -27.98 -22.04 25.73
C ASP A 147 -26.63 -22.74 25.90
N ILE A 148 -26.59 -24.05 25.65
CA ILE A 148 -25.34 -24.82 25.70
C ILE A 148 -24.44 -24.46 24.52
N GLN A 149 -25.01 -24.27 23.33
CA GLN A 149 -24.25 -23.84 22.16
C GLN A 149 -23.52 -22.51 22.41
N LYS A 150 -24.24 -21.49 22.91
CA LYS A 150 -23.64 -20.18 23.23
C LYS A 150 -22.52 -20.29 24.25
N ARG A 151 -22.67 -21.12 25.28
CA ARG A 151 -21.63 -21.36 26.28
C ARG A 151 -20.37 -21.99 25.67
N VAL A 152 -20.54 -22.94 24.76
CA VAL A 152 -19.41 -23.59 24.06
C VAL A 152 -18.69 -22.62 23.14
N LEU A 153 -19.41 -21.78 22.38
CA LEU A 153 -18.81 -20.76 21.52
C LEU A 153 -18.03 -19.73 22.34
N ASN A 154 -18.63 -19.18 23.40
CA ASN A 154 -17.97 -18.20 24.28
C ASN A 154 -16.71 -18.78 24.95
N CYS A 155 -16.73 -20.07 25.30
CA CYS A 155 -15.56 -20.75 25.84
C CYS A 155 -14.44 -20.90 24.80
N CYS A 156 -14.77 -21.26 23.56
CA CYS A 156 -13.79 -21.34 22.48
C CYS A 156 -13.19 -19.96 22.13
N GLU A 157 -14.01 -18.91 22.10
CA GLU A 157 -13.56 -17.53 21.91
C GLU A 157 -12.63 -17.09 23.05
N TYR A 158 -12.98 -17.38 24.30
CA TYR A 158 -12.13 -17.09 25.45
C TYR A 158 -10.77 -17.81 25.38
N ILE A 159 -10.75 -19.09 25.01
CA ILE A 159 -9.51 -19.87 24.84
C ILE A 159 -8.62 -19.28 23.74
N HIS A 160 -9.22 -18.80 22.65
CA HIS A 160 -8.49 -18.15 21.55
C HIS A 160 -7.92 -16.79 21.95
N ASP A 161 -8.72 -15.95 22.61
CA ASP A 161 -8.31 -14.62 23.08
C ASP A 161 -7.20 -14.68 24.14
N GLN A 162 -7.26 -15.68 25.03
CA GLN A 162 -6.20 -15.95 26.01
C GLN A 162 -4.94 -16.60 25.41
N GLY A 163 -4.91 -16.90 24.10
CA GLY A 163 -3.75 -17.51 23.45
C GLY A 163 -3.44 -18.94 23.89
N MET A 164 -4.34 -19.62 24.61
CA MET A 164 -4.13 -20.98 25.14
C MET A 164 -4.17 -22.08 24.07
N SER A 165 -4.28 -21.72 22.79
CA SER A 165 -4.81 -22.60 21.76
C SER A 165 -3.84 -23.67 21.24
N LYS A 166 -2.53 -23.43 21.14
CA LYS A 166 -1.62 -24.44 20.53
C LYS A 166 -0.21 -24.48 21.11
N ASP A 167 0.17 -23.47 21.88
CA ASP A 167 1.57 -23.27 22.22
C ASP A 167 2.04 -24.07 23.44
N GLU A 168 1.23 -24.32 24.48
CA GLU A 168 1.73 -25.07 25.64
C GLU A 168 2.20 -26.48 25.29
N LYS A 169 1.44 -27.28 24.54
CA LYS A 169 1.85 -28.67 24.22
C LYS A 169 3.05 -28.74 23.28
N ILE A 170 3.17 -27.81 22.32
CA ILE A 170 4.27 -27.76 21.35
C ILE A 170 5.54 -27.15 21.98
N LEU A 171 5.41 -26.14 22.86
CA LEU A 171 6.51 -25.65 23.70
C LEU A 171 7.01 -26.72 24.67
N LEU A 172 6.10 -27.50 25.26
CA LEU A 172 6.43 -28.58 26.19
C LEU A 172 7.12 -29.75 25.47
N GLU A 173 6.71 -30.12 24.25
CA GLU A 173 7.42 -31.14 23.45
C GLU A 173 8.77 -30.67 22.87
N GLY A 174 8.94 -29.36 22.63
CA GLY A 174 10.20 -28.77 22.17
C GLY A 174 11.24 -28.56 23.28
N LEU A 175 10.85 -28.59 24.56
CA LEU A 175 11.74 -28.35 25.69
C LEU A 175 12.39 -29.65 26.20
N PRO A 176 13.74 -29.72 26.31
CA PRO A 176 14.42 -30.86 26.93
C PRO A 176 13.86 -31.14 28.33
N LYS A 177 13.64 -32.43 28.66
CA LYS A 177 12.99 -32.90 29.91
C LYS A 177 13.53 -32.28 31.21
N ARG A 178 14.75 -31.72 31.21
CA ARG A 178 15.35 -31.02 32.36
C ARG A 178 14.74 -29.63 32.62
N LEU A 179 14.37 -28.87 31.59
CA LEU A 179 13.69 -27.58 31.77
C LEU A 179 12.22 -27.77 32.18
N HIS A 180 11.59 -28.85 31.74
CA HIS A 180 10.24 -29.24 32.14
C HIS A 180 10.10 -29.42 33.66
N GLY A 181 11.07 -30.10 34.28
CA GLY A 181 11.09 -30.29 35.73
C GLY A 181 11.29 -28.99 36.50
N GLN A 182 12.11 -28.06 35.98
CA GLN A 182 12.32 -26.76 36.60
C GLN A 182 11.11 -25.83 36.45
N LEU A 183 10.45 -25.83 35.29
CA LEU A 183 9.25 -25.03 35.04
C LEU A 183 8.06 -25.52 35.86
N ALA A 184 7.84 -26.83 35.95
CA ALA A 184 6.77 -27.41 36.77
C ALA A 184 6.95 -27.11 38.27
N VAL A 185 8.19 -27.11 38.78
CA VAL A 185 8.49 -26.70 40.16
C VAL A 185 8.20 -25.21 40.37
N HIS A 186 8.53 -24.34 39.40
CA HIS A 186 8.28 -22.90 39.51
C HIS A 186 6.79 -22.55 39.39
N LEU A 187 6.04 -23.21 38.50
CA LEU A 187 4.61 -23.00 38.30
C LEU A 187 3.78 -23.54 39.49
N HIS A 188 4.19 -24.68 40.06
CA HIS A 188 3.53 -25.26 41.24
C HIS A 188 4.03 -24.71 42.58
N MET A 189 5.19 -24.04 42.66
CA MET A 189 5.63 -23.41 43.93
C MET A 189 4.69 -22.30 44.38
N ALA A 190 4.18 -21.48 43.45
CA ALA A 190 3.26 -20.39 43.78
C ALA A 190 1.89 -20.90 44.26
N THR A 191 1.45 -22.08 43.80
CA THR A 191 0.21 -22.74 44.26
C THR A 191 0.44 -23.60 45.52
N LEU A 192 1.60 -24.24 45.68
CA LEU A 192 1.96 -25.02 46.87
C LEU A 192 2.27 -24.15 48.10
N GLN A 193 2.73 -22.90 47.93
CA GLN A 193 2.91 -21.96 49.04
C GLN A 193 1.59 -21.51 49.69
N HIS A 194 0.46 -21.68 49.01
CA HIS A 194 -0.85 -21.22 49.48
C HIS A 194 -1.67 -22.29 50.19
N VAL A 195 -1.15 -23.50 50.33
CA VAL A 195 -1.82 -24.59 51.03
C VAL A 195 -1.25 -24.68 52.45
N GLU A 196 -1.98 -24.12 53.42
CA GLU A 196 -1.65 -24.09 54.86
C GLU A 196 -1.25 -25.47 55.43
N LEU A 197 -1.71 -26.56 54.80
CA LEU A 197 -1.44 -27.95 55.16
C LEU A 197 0.06 -28.33 55.12
N LEU A 198 0.88 -27.72 54.25
CA LEU A 198 2.32 -28.00 54.16
C LEU A 198 3.17 -27.22 55.17
N GLN A 199 2.70 -26.05 55.61
CA GLN A 199 3.33 -25.29 56.72
C GLN A 199 3.19 -26.02 58.05
N VAL A 200 2.07 -26.70 58.29
CA VAL A 200 1.86 -27.49 59.50
C VAL A 200 2.80 -28.71 59.55
N LEU A 201 3.02 -29.38 58.42
CA LEU A 201 3.91 -30.55 58.36
C LEU A 201 5.40 -30.17 58.53
N THR A 202 5.82 -29.03 57.98
CA THR A 202 7.22 -28.54 58.11
C THR A 202 7.53 -28.03 59.52
N SER A 203 6.58 -27.33 60.16
CA SER A 203 6.71 -26.91 61.56
C SER A 203 6.69 -28.11 62.53
N ALA A 204 5.87 -29.13 62.29
CA ALA A 204 5.90 -30.36 63.08
C ALA A 204 7.26 -31.11 62.98
N LEU A 205 7.89 -31.09 61.80
CA LEU A 205 9.20 -31.72 61.56
C LEU A 205 10.35 -30.99 62.26
N SER A 206 10.26 -29.67 62.47
CA SER A 206 11.26 -28.90 63.22
C SER A 206 11.18 -29.07 64.73
N ILE A 207 10.06 -29.60 65.26
CA ILE A 207 9.88 -29.88 66.70
C ILE A 207 10.45 -31.27 67.06
N LEU A 208 10.63 -32.15 66.07
CA LEU A 208 11.18 -33.50 66.22
C LEU A 208 12.71 -33.59 66.02
N LYS A 209 13.40 -32.47 65.83
CA LYS A 209 14.85 -32.39 65.66
C LYS A 209 15.48 -31.53 66.76
#